data_AF-A0A494YWH4-F1
#
_entry.id   AF-A0A494YWH4-F1
#
_cell.length_a   1.000
_cell.length_b   1.000
_cell.length_c   1.000
_cell.angle_alpha   90.00
_cell.angle_beta   90.00
_cell.angle_gamma   90.00
#
_symmetry.space_group_name_H-M   'P 1'
#
loop_
_entity.id
_entity.type
_entity.pdbx_description
1 polymer ?
#
loop_
_entity_poly.entity_id
_entity_poly.type
_entity_poly.pdbx_seq_one_letter_code
_entity_poly.pdbx_strand_id
1 'polypeptide(L)'
;MLNHEESNVKELKLSSSEWVDTLQRVGELKYLFLEVQCGEFLFWSDGNWLYRKDRGDLSNILPSPHILLTKEMLGKITEKSVENVIFNIQRLLSFYNTYITYEYYKKTSSEEYLQTKKNFDISSILNFSVYESFCHSYSFYVKNNNIEYSYIFEWSKTGEDIRYILNNSKYGYTGFYALTNFLLKESSSITDYETFTRFCKEIRKFQSYFYYTKSEGNPKGELYTSMIEVELLNPQNRYNWFNFNGNHYEKNPAVKMGDIINYFELDIKVNSQEQLNKCIDTSYLFDFFASYEYLGNITVSEVEAIVVETMEDRLQEPFQIRKDKCSYENNFSIKIKDKNILVEFLVEWNCLDGCYRIRKDLLPYEYFRSPHFLIDFILSQIPTADTIIYNNEINALLSDLLRTIEKSSNHDLELDNLLKRKNGVDTPKEMYVDNLPF
;
A
#
# COMPACT_ATOMS: atom_id res chain seq x y z
N MET A 1 36.25 -39.78 4.56
CA MET A 1 34.89 -39.84 5.11
C MET A 1 34.55 -38.43 5.59
N LEU A 2 33.78 -37.73 4.78
CA LEU A 2 33.15 -36.46 5.10
C LEU A 2 31.95 -36.78 6.00
N ASN A 3 31.92 -36.25 7.21
CA ASN A 3 30.67 -36.11 7.94
C ASN A 3 30.29 -34.63 7.91
N HIS A 4 29.26 -34.38 7.12
CA HIS A 4 28.43 -33.19 7.13
C HIS A 4 27.63 -33.14 8.43
N GLU A 5 27.61 -31.95 9.03
CA GLU A 5 26.63 -31.38 9.99
C GLU A 5 27.41 -30.30 10.76
N GLU A 6 27.05 -29.02 10.85
CA GLU A 6 25.88 -28.23 10.47
C GLU A 6 26.40 -26.82 10.16
N SER A 7 25.78 -26.14 9.22
CA SER A 7 25.68 -24.68 9.27
C SER A 7 24.33 -24.34 8.69
N ASN A 8 23.36 -24.31 9.60
CA ASN A 8 22.03 -23.76 9.40
C ASN A 8 22.10 -22.47 8.57
N VAL A 9 21.81 -22.58 7.27
CA VAL A 9 21.35 -21.44 6.49
C VAL A 9 19.99 -21.11 7.11
N LYS A 10 19.98 -20.10 7.99
CA LYS A 10 18.73 -19.44 8.33
C LYS A 10 18.12 -18.97 7.01
N GLU A 11 17.00 -19.58 6.62
CA GLU A 11 16.04 -18.91 5.76
C GLU A 11 15.70 -17.57 6.42
N LEU A 12 16.32 -16.51 5.93
CA LEU A 12 15.90 -15.15 6.23
C LEU A 12 14.52 -14.98 5.59
N LYS A 13 13.48 -15.10 6.42
CA LYS A 13 12.14 -14.64 6.09
C LYS A 13 12.24 -13.17 5.64
N LEU A 14 11.88 -12.94 4.38
CA LEU A 14 11.87 -11.63 3.74
C LEU A 14 11.03 -10.65 4.57
N SER A 15 11.66 -9.54 4.96
CA SER A 15 10.97 -8.33 5.41
C SER A 15 11.55 -7.12 4.67
N SER A 16 10.71 -6.52 3.83
CA SER A 16 10.67 -5.11 3.43
C SER A 16 11.93 -4.26 3.12
N SER A 17 13.09 -4.78 2.69
CA SER A 17 14.11 -3.90 2.10
C SER A 17 15.08 -4.52 1.08
N GLU A 18 14.57 -5.10 0.00
CA GLU A 18 15.38 -5.48 -1.19
C GLU A 18 16.26 -4.31 -1.68
N TRP A 19 15.80 -3.07 -1.50
CA TRP A 19 16.56 -1.85 -1.78
C TRP A 19 17.75 -1.64 -0.85
N VAL A 20 17.65 -1.90 0.45
CA VAL A 20 18.76 -1.68 1.40
C VAL A 20 19.89 -2.69 1.17
N ASP A 21 19.55 -3.93 0.84
CA ASP A 21 20.54 -4.95 0.47
C ASP A 21 21.19 -4.64 -0.87
N THR A 22 20.42 -4.12 -1.84
CA THR A 22 20.94 -3.62 -3.12
C THR A 22 21.92 -2.44 -2.91
N LEU A 23 21.62 -1.53 -1.98
CA LEU A 23 22.45 -0.35 -1.68
C LEU A 23 23.78 -0.68 -1.00
N GLN A 24 23.82 -1.69 -0.11
CA GLN A 24 25.07 -2.15 0.49
C GLN A 24 25.96 -2.85 -0.56
N ARG A 25 25.37 -3.71 -1.39
CA ARG A 25 26.07 -4.39 -2.50
C ARG A 25 26.66 -3.43 -3.52
N VAL A 26 26.06 -2.26 -3.68
CA VAL A 26 26.53 -1.19 -4.57
C VAL A 26 27.81 -0.53 -4.04
N GLY A 27 27.91 -0.32 -2.73
CA GLY A 27 29.16 0.09 -2.08
C GLY A 27 30.27 -0.93 -2.28
N GLU A 28 29.98 -2.21 -2.04
CA GLU A 28 30.93 -3.33 -2.26
C GLU A 28 31.39 -3.41 -3.72
N LEU A 29 30.46 -3.24 -4.66
CA LEU A 29 30.75 -3.27 -6.09
C LEU A 29 31.71 -2.16 -6.53
N LYS A 30 31.58 -0.95 -5.96
CA LYS A 30 32.51 0.16 -6.22
C LYS A 30 33.94 -0.19 -5.85
N TYR A 31 34.16 -0.71 -4.63
CA TYR A 31 35.49 -1.12 -4.19
C TYR A 31 36.05 -2.19 -5.12
N LEU A 32 35.24 -3.19 -5.45
CA LEU A 32 35.66 -4.30 -6.31
C LEU A 32 35.99 -3.85 -7.74
N PHE A 33 35.21 -2.95 -8.35
CA PHE A 33 35.53 -2.41 -9.68
C PHE A 33 36.84 -1.62 -9.71
N LEU A 34 37.21 -0.95 -8.61
CA LEU A 34 38.46 -0.21 -8.50
C LEU A 34 39.65 -1.14 -8.22
N GLU A 35 39.46 -2.19 -7.42
CA GLU A 35 40.52 -3.13 -7.03
C GLU A 35 40.79 -4.22 -8.08
N VAL A 36 39.77 -4.62 -8.85
CA VAL A 36 39.81 -5.86 -9.63
C VAL A 36 39.70 -5.59 -11.13
N GLN A 37 40.85 -5.57 -11.82
CA GLN A 37 40.94 -5.26 -13.26
C GLN A 37 41.22 -6.47 -14.17
N CYS A 38 41.34 -7.68 -13.62
CA CYS A 38 41.84 -8.85 -14.35
C CYS A 38 40.82 -9.93 -14.67
N GLY A 39 39.57 -9.79 -14.22
CA GLY A 39 38.52 -10.79 -14.38
C GLY A 39 37.28 -10.24 -15.09
N GLU A 40 36.13 -10.87 -14.85
CA GLU A 40 34.85 -10.51 -15.43
C GLU A 40 33.77 -10.49 -14.36
N PHE A 41 32.82 -9.54 -14.46
CA PHE A 41 31.64 -9.49 -13.61
C PHE A 41 30.40 -9.88 -14.42
N LEU A 42 29.56 -10.68 -13.80
CA LEU A 42 28.31 -11.21 -14.35
C LEU A 42 27.17 -10.65 -13.51
N PHE A 43 26.15 -10.04 -14.13
CA PHE A 43 24.99 -9.50 -13.41
C PHE A 43 23.70 -10.18 -13.88
N TRP A 44 22.85 -10.49 -12.91
CA TRP A 44 21.50 -11.00 -13.11
C TRP A 44 20.46 -9.92 -12.79
N SER A 45 19.24 -10.13 -13.30
CA SER A 45 18.14 -9.16 -13.22
C SER A 45 17.60 -8.98 -11.81
N ASP A 46 17.76 -10.01 -10.98
CA ASP A 46 17.43 -10.00 -9.55
C ASP A 46 18.44 -9.23 -8.69
N GLY A 47 19.43 -8.56 -9.30
CA GLY A 47 20.47 -7.80 -8.59
C GLY A 47 21.61 -8.66 -8.03
N ASN A 48 21.62 -9.97 -8.30
CA ASN A 48 22.76 -10.81 -8.01
C ASN A 48 23.88 -10.57 -9.01
N TRP A 49 25.13 -10.72 -8.56
CA TRP A 49 26.30 -10.62 -9.41
C TRP A 49 27.41 -11.56 -8.96
N LEU A 50 28.31 -11.90 -9.88
CA LEU A 50 29.42 -12.81 -9.62
C LEU A 50 30.70 -12.28 -10.28
N TYR A 51 31.81 -12.35 -9.54
CA TYR A 51 33.15 -12.08 -10.06
C TYR A 51 33.85 -13.39 -10.44
N ARG A 52 34.47 -13.43 -11.62
CA ARG A 52 35.35 -14.54 -12.01
C ARG A 52 36.70 -14.04 -12.53
N LYS A 53 37.77 -14.71 -12.13
CA LYS A 53 39.14 -14.37 -12.56
C LYS A 53 39.56 -15.09 -13.84
N ASP A 54 39.08 -16.33 -14.05
CA ASP A 54 39.48 -17.21 -15.15
C ASP A 54 38.27 -17.74 -15.95
N ARG A 55 38.41 -17.87 -17.28
CA ARG A 55 37.36 -18.35 -18.20
C ARG A 55 37.30 -19.87 -18.25
N GLY A 56 36.71 -20.50 -17.24
CA GLY A 56 36.20 -21.87 -17.39
C GLY A 56 34.95 -21.89 -18.29
N ASP A 57 34.80 -22.90 -19.14
CA ASP A 57 33.60 -23.11 -19.95
C ASP A 57 32.42 -23.51 -19.03
N LEU A 58 31.43 -22.63 -18.91
CA LEU A 58 30.27 -22.78 -18.03
C LEU A 58 28.96 -22.86 -18.81
N SER A 59 29.05 -23.12 -20.12
CA SER A 59 27.90 -23.28 -21.03
C SER A 59 26.86 -24.31 -20.55
N ASN A 60 27.22 -25.18 -19.60
CA ASN A 60 26.37 -26.25 -19.09
C ASN A 60 25.90 -26.12 -17.63
N ILE A 61 26.27 -25.08 -16.86
CA ILE A 61 26.04 -25.07 -15.39
C ILE A 61 25.32 -23.83 -14.85
N LEU A 62 25.38 -22.66 -15.51
CA LEU A 62 24.74 -21.44 -15.00
C LEU A 62 23.83 -20.78 -16.04
N PRO A 63 22.67 -20.22 -15.64
CA PRO A 63 21.85 -19.40 -16.53
C PRO A 63 22.69 -18.23 -17.08
N SER A 64 22.52 -17.93 -18.37
CA SER A 64 23.26 -16.86 -19.02
C SER A 64 23.02 -15.52 -18.28
N PRO A 65 24.08 -14.78 -17.92
CA PRO A 65 23.95 -13.49 -17.25
C PRO A 65 23.27 -12.48 -18.18
N HIS A 66 22.60 -11.48 -17.61
CA HIS A 66 21.96 -10.41 -18.37
C HIS A 66 22.95 -9.31 -18.76
N ILE A 67 23.98 -9.09 -17.95
CA ILE A 67 25.08 -8.15 -18.25
C ILE A 67 26.42 -8.83 -17.93
N LEU A 68 27.38 -8.71 -18.85
CA LEU A 68 28.75 -9.18 -18.67
C LEU A 68 29.71 -7.99 -18.81
N LEU A 69 30.47 -7.71 -17.76
CA LEU A 69 31.60 -6.78 -17.81
C LEU A 69 32.89 -7.57 -18.00
N THR A 70 33.52 -7.39 -19.16
CA THR A 70 34.77 -8.08 -19.49
C THR A 70 35.97 -7.41 -18.83
N LYS A 71 37.09 -8.14 -18.74
CA LYS A 71 38.38 -7.60 -18.30
C LYS A 71 38.76 -6.29 -18.99
N GLU A 72 38.54 -6.21 -20.30
CA GLU A 72 38.85 -5.01 -21.08
C GLU A 72 37.98 -3.81 -20.67
N MET A 73 36.70 -4.04 -20.39
CA MET A 73 35.78 -3.00 -19.91
C MET A 73 36.17 -2.52 -18.51
N LEU A 74 36.47 -3.45 -17.59
CA LEU A 74 36.88 -3.13 -16.22
C LEU A 74 38.19 -2.32 -16.19
N GLY A 75 39.15 -2.65 -17.07
CA GLY A 75 40.40 -1.89 -17.19
C GLY A 75 40.23 -0.44 -17.64
N LYS A 76 39.06 -0.06 -18.16
CA LYS A 76 38.72 1.32 -18.54
C LYS A 76 37.99 2.09 -17.42
N ILE A 77 37.61 1.42 -16.33
CA ILE A 77 36.97 2.04 -15.18
C ILE A 77 38.01 2.72 -14.31
N THR A 78 37.74 3.97 -13.93
CA THR A 78 38.59 4.79 -13.07
C THR A 78 37.77 5.30 -11.89
N GLU A 79 38.41 5.86 -10.86
CA GLU A 79 37.70 6.54 -9.76
C GLU A 79 36.73 7.62 -10.25
N LYS A 80 37.05 8.28 -11.36
CA LYS A 80 36.19 9.32 -11.96
C LYS A 80 34.98 8.77 -12.70
N SER A 81 35.05 7.52 -13.19
CA SER A 81 33.99 6.91 -14.02
C SER A 81 33.20 5.82 -13.29
N VAL A 82 33.70 5.26 -12.18
CA VAL A 82 33.09 4.13 -11.47
C VAL A 82 31.63 4.38 -11.07
N GLU A 83 31.34 5.59 -10.58
CA GLU A 83 29.98 5.98 -10.18
C GLU A 83 29.01 5.98 -11.38
N ASN A 84 29.46 6.48 -12.53
CA ASN A 84 28.68 6.48 -13.75
C ASN A 84 28.46 5.07 -14.29
N VAL A 85 29.46 4.19 -14.19
CA VAL A 85 29.33 2.78 -14.59
C VAL A 85 28.33 2.04 -13.70
N ILE A 86 28.44 2.18 -12.37
CA ILE A 86 27.50 1.57 -11.42
C ILE A 86 26.08 2.06 -11.68
N PHE A 87 25.90 3.37 -11.85
CA PHE A 87 24.62 3.97 -12.18
C PHE A 87 24.01 3.37 -13.45
N ASN A 88 24.81 3.23 -14.53
CA ASN A 88 24.35 2.66 -15.79
C ASN A 88 24.00 1.16 -15.67
N ILE A 89 24.70 0.39 -14.84
CA ILE A 89 24.36 -1.01 -14.56
C ILE A 89 22.99 -1.08 -13.86
N GLN A 90 22.78 -0.28 -12.81
CA GLN A 90 21.51 -0.25 -12.08
C GLN A 90 20.34 0.15 -12.99
N ARG A 91 20.57 1.15 -13.86
CA ARG A 91 19.60 1.59 -14.87
C ARG A 91 19.22 0.47 -15.84
N LEU A 92 20.21 -0.27 -16.36
CA LEU A 92 19.97 -1.41 -17.25
C LEU A 92 19.19 -2.54 -16.56
N LEU A 93 19.54 -2.88 -15.32
CA LEU A 93 18.85 -3.91 -14.54
C LEU A 93 17.40 -3.53 -14.21
N SER A 94 17.17 -2.27 -13.82
CA SER A 94 15.83 -1.74 -13.55
C SER A 94 14.94 -1.77 -14.80
N PHE A 95 15.48 -1.38 -15.96
CA PHE A 95 14.77 -1.53 -17.23
C PHE A 95 14.48 -3.00 -17.54
N TYR A 96 15.46 -3.90 -17.42
CA TYR A 96 15.25 -5.32 -17.65
C TYR A 96 14.06 -5.86 -16.84
N ASN A 97 14.02 -5.60 -15.53
CA ASN A 97 12.92 -6.02 -14.65
C ASN A 97 11.56 -5.44 -15.04
N THR A 98 11.54 -4.20 -15.53
CA THR A 98 10.31 -3.53 -15.94
C THR A 98 9.75 -4.09 -17.25
N TYR A 99 10.62 -4.53 -18.17
CA TYR A 99 10.22 -4.89 -19.54
C TYR A 99 10.15 -6.40 -19.81
N ILE A 100 10.87 -7.24 -19.06
CA ILE A 100 10.85 -8.71 -19.24
C ILE A 100 9.93 -9.39 -18.23
N THR A 101 9.95 -8.97 -16.97
CA THR A 101 9.18 -9.66 -15.92
C THR A 101 7.67 -9.35 -15.98
N TYR A 102 7.27 -8.26 -16.65
CA TYR A 102 5.88 -7.84 -16.83
C TYR A 102 5.41 -8.04 -18.28
N GLU A 103 5.56 -9.27 -18.80
CA GLU A 103 5.21 -9.69 -20.17
C GLU A 103 3.75 -9.41 -20.58
N TYR A 104 2.84 -9.14 -19.64
CA TYR A 104 1.40 -9.11 -19.90
C TYR A 104 0.87 -7.88 -20.68
N TYR A 105 1.67 -6.82 -20.88
CA TYR A 105 1.15 -5.56 -21.47
C TYR A 105 2.01 -4.84 -22.53
N LYS A 106 3.10 -5.42 -23.07
CA LYS A 106 3.93 -4.71 -24.07
C LYS A 106 4.18 -5.49 -25.37
N LYS A 107 4.10 -4.77 -26.49
CA LYS A 107 4.33 -5.23 -27.88
C LYS A 107 5.81 -5.21 -28.32
N THR A 108 6.75 -5.01 -27.39
CA THR A 108 8.16 -4.75 -27.74
C THR A 108 9.08 -5.41 -26.72
N SER A 109 9.97 -6.29 -27.15
CA SER A 109 10.93 -6.98 -26.26
C SER A 109 11.99 -6.01 -25.72
N SER A 110 12.71 -6.38 -24.66
CA SER A 110 13.85 -5.59 -24.15
C SER A 110 14.92 -5.36 -25.23
N GLU A 111 15.14 -6.37 -26.08
CA GLU A 111 16.08 -6.32 -27.19
C GLU A 111 15.61 -5.35 -28.28
N GLU A 112 14.32 -5.34 -28.61
CA GLU A 112 13.74 -4.36 -29.54
C GLU A 112 13.75 -2.93 -28.96
N TYR A 113 13.57 -2.76 -27.65
CA TYR A 113 13.69 -1.45 -26.99
C TYR A 113 15.14 -0.93 -27.02
N LEU A 114 16.11 -1.80 -26.69
CA LEU A 114 17.54 -1.45 -26.76
C LEU A 114 17.97 -1.13 -28.20
N GLN A 115 17.38 -1.80 -29.20
CA GLN A 115 17.62 -1.51 -30.61
C GLN A 115 16.95 -0.20 -31.09
N THR A 116 15.78 0.17 -30.54
CA THR A 116 15.05 1.39 -30.96
C THR A 116 15.60 2.69 -30.39
N LYS A 117 16.35 2.68 -29.26
CA LYS A 117 16.98 3.89 -28.67
C LYS A 117 18.35 4.29 -29.27
N LYS A 118 18.65 3.85 -30.51
CA LYS A 118 19.88 4.03 -31.32
C LYS A 118 20.99 3.02 -30.97
N ASN A 119 21.56 2.34 -31.96
CA ASN A 119 22.79 1.53 -31.95
C ASN A 119 23.72 1.67 -30.72
N PHE A 120 23.44 0.98 -29.61
CA PHE A 120 24.26 1.03 -28.41
C PHE A 120 24.73 -0.39 -28.01
N ASP A 121 26.01 -0.66 -28.22
CA ASP A 121 26.73 -1.73 -27.53
C ASP A 121 26.73 -1.46 -26.00
N ILE A 122 26.67 -2.49 -25.16
CA ILE A 122 26.73 -2.40 -23.69
C ILE A 122 27.91 -1.53 -23.24
N SER A 123 29.05 -1.63 -23.93
CA SER A 123 30.22 -0.78 -23.67
C SER A 123 29.92 0.72 -23.79
N SER A 124 29.08 1.10 -24.76
CA SER A 124 28.70 2.49 -25.01
C SER A 124 27.66 2.98 -24.00
N ILE A 125 26.77 2.11 -23.50
CA ILE A 125 25.80 2.45 -22.45
C ILE A 125 26.51 2.70 -21.11
N LEU A 126 27.45 1.83 -20.73
CA LEU A 126 28.18 1.94 -19.47
C LEU A 126 29.05 3.21 -19.39
N ASN A 127 29.56 3.65 -20.55
CA ASN A 127 30.42 4.83 -20.66
C ASN A 127 29.68 6.11 -21.08
N PHE A 128 28.35 6.05 -21.30
CA PHE A 128 27.55 7.23 -21.57
C PHE A 128 27.51 8.12 -20.32
N SER A 129 27.84 9.40 -20.44
CA SER A 129 27.89 10.34 -19.30
C SER A 129 26.48 10.76 -18.86
N VAL A 130 25.73 9.86 -18.22
CA VAL A 130 24.41 10.20 -17.66
C VAL A 130 24.56 11.23 -16.53
N TYR A 131 25.67 11.20 -15.79
CA TYR A 131 25.95 12.17 -14.73
C TYR A 131 25.97 13.63 -15.20
N GLU A 132 26.40 13.91 -16.42
CA GLU A 132 26.45 15.28 -16.97
C GLU A 132 25.06 15.79 -17.40
N SER A 133 24.04 14.92 -17.34
CA SER A 133 22.66 15.26 -17.72
C SER A 133 21.76 15.64 -16.54
N PHE A 134 22.19 15.39 -15.30
CA PHE A 134 21.42 15.80 -14.12
C PHE A 134 21.54 17.30 -13.91
N CYS A 135 20.41 17.99 -14.03
CA CYS A 135 20.34 19.45 -13.94
C CYS A 135 19.36 19.92 -12.86
N HIS A 136 18.71 18.98 -12.17
CA HIS A 136 17.78 19.24 -11.08
C HIS A 136 18.13 18.38 -9.88
N SER A 137 17.89 18.93 -8.69
CA SER A 137 18.13 18.24 -7.43
C SER A 137 17.11 18.67 -6.37
N TYR A 138 16.73 17.74 -5.48
CA TYR A 138 15.88 18.01 -4.32
C TYR A 138 16.49 17.40 -3.07
N SER A 139 16.64 18.20 -2.02
CA SER A 139 17.06 17.73 -0.71
C SER A 139 15.82 17.49 0.15
N PHE A 140 15.46 16.23 0.34
CA PHE A 140 14.37 15.81 1.21
C PHE A 140 14.89 15.73 2.64
N TYR A 141 14.33 16.53 3.54
CA TYR A 141 14.81 16.61 4.92
C TYR A 141 13.68 16.63 5.93
N VAL A 142 13.63 15.62 6.80
CA VAL A 142 12.68 15.51 7.89
C VAL A 142 13.41 15.06 9.13
N LYS A 143 13.31 15.82 10.23
CA LYS A 143 14.00 15.53 11.48
C LYS A 143 13.09 15.68 12.68
N ASN A 144 13.21 14.74 13.62
CA ASN A 144 12.74 14.87 14.99
C ASN A 144 13.90 14.58 15.97
N ASN A 145 13.60 14.50 17.27
CA ASN A 145 14.64 14.31 18.29
C ASN A 145 15.37 12.95 18.23
N ASN A 146 14.76 11.94 17.59
CA ASN A 146 15.22 10.55 17.62
C ASN A 146 15.62 10.00 16.24
N ILE A 147 15.11 10.59 15.15
CA ILE A 147 15.23 10.09 13.78
C ILE A 147 15.44 11.27 12.82
N GLU A 148 16.33 11.06 11.85
CA GLU A 148 16.64 12.01 10.78
C GLU A 148 16.56 11.29 9.43
N TYR A 149 15.71 11.82 8.55
CA TYR A 149 15.57 11.41 7.16
C TYR A 149 16.22 12.49 6.29
N SER A 150 17.33 12.14 5.65
CA SER A 150 18.12 13.09 4.85
C SER A 150 18.44 12.48 3.49
N TYR A 151 17.62 12.81 2.48
CA TYR A 151 17.75 12.27 1.13
C TYR A 151 18.05 13.35 0.12
N ILE A 152 18.78 12.99 -0.94
CA ILE A 152 19.03 13.85 -2.09
C ILE A 152 18.56 13.10 -3.32
N PHE A 153 17.72 13.72 -4.13
CA PHE A 153 17.25 13.21 -5.41
C PHE A 153 17.79 14.09 -6.52
N GLU A 154 18.29 13.51 -7.61
CA GLU A 154 18.85 14.22 -8.75
C GLU A 154 18.30 13.63 -10.04
N TRP A 155 17.91 14.48 -11.00
CA TRP A 155 17.35 14.02 -12.28
C TRP A 155 17.70 14.95 -13.44
N SER A 156 17.56 14.42 -14.64
CA SER A 156 17.77 15.14 -15.90
C SER A 156 16.50 15.85 -16.34
N LYS A 157 16.59 16.72 -17.36
CA LYS A 157 15.42 17.44 -17.90
C LYS A 157 14.23 16.55 -18.26
N THR A 158 14.48 15.30 -18.68
CA THR A 158 13.42 14.37 -19.06
C THR A 158 12.70 13.77 -17.85
N GLY A 159 13.34 13.75 -16.68
CA GLY A 159 12.82 13.12 -15.47
C GLY A 159 12.56 11.61 -15.62
N GLU A 160 13.10 10.96 -16.66
CA GLU A 160 12.97 9.50 -16.84
C GLU A 160 13.82 8.74 -15.81
N ASP A 161 14.94 9.32 -15.42
CA ASP A 161 15.99 8.71 -14.61
C ASP A 161 16.20 9.55 -13.33
N ILE A 162 16.04 8.96 -12.14
CA ILE A 162 16.33 9.61 -10.84
C ILE A 162 17.46 8.88 -10.13
N ARG A 163 18.54 9.62 -9.85
CA ARG A 163 19.56 9.24 -8.88
C ARG A 163 19.09 9.64 -7.49
N TYR A 164 19.30 8.79 -6.50
CA TYR A 164 19.00 9.12 -5.11
C TYR A 164 20.19 8.82 -4.20
N ILE A 165 20.30 9.57 -3.11
CA ILE A 165 21.28 9.42 -2.04
C ILE A 165 20.51 9.41 -0.72
N LEU A 166 20.54 8.31 0.04
CA LEU A 166 19.86 8.18 1.33
C LEU A 166 20.87 8.28 2.48
N ASN A 167 20.54 9.10 3.48
CA ASN A 167 21.30 9.27 4.74
C ASN A 167 22.81 9.43 4.49
N ASN A 168 23.16 10.23 3.48
CA ASN A 168 24.52 10.60 3.08
C ASN A 168 25.48 9.42 2.80
N SER A 169 24.98 8.21 2.57
CA SER A 169 25.83 7.01 2.47
C SER A 169 25.35 5.93 1.52
N LYS A 170 24.06 5.91 1.16
CA LYS A 170 23.50 4.91 0.24
C LYS A 170 23.08 5.59 -1.06
N TYR A 171 23.43 5.06 -2.22
CA TYR A 171 23.11 5.66 -3.51
C TYR A 171 22.51 4.66 -4.49
N GLY A 172 21.55 5.09 -5.30
CA GLY A 172 20.94 4.20 -6.30
C GLY A 172 20.21 4.93 -7.41
N TYR A 173 19.52 4.12 -8.22
CA TYR A 173 18.75 4.53 -9.39
C TYR A 173 17.30 4.06 -9.27
N THR A 174 16.36 4.92 -9.64
CA THR A 174 14.94 4.58 -9.70
C THR A 174 14.19 5.50 -10.67
N GLY A 175 12.92 5.18 -10.92
CA GLY A 175 11.97 6.08 -11.58
C GLY A 175 11.15 6.87 -10.56
N PHE A 176 10.55 7.97 -11.00
CA PHE A 176 9.70 8.84 -10.16
C PHE A 176 8.64 8.06 -9.37
N TYR A 177 7.87 7.20 -10.04
CA TYR A 177 6.80 6.44 -9.41
C TYR A 177 7.30 5.49 -8.31
N ALA A 178 8.37 4.74 -8.61
CA ALA A 178 8.96 3.82 -7.65
C ALA A 178 9.58 4.56 -6.45
N LEU A 179 10.17 5.74 -6.66
CA LEU A 179 10.65 6.59 -5.57
C LEU A 179 9.50 7.07 -4.68
N THR A 180 8.41 7.55 -5.29
CA THR A 180 7.23 8.00 -4.55
C THR A 180 6.63 6.85 -3.73
N ASN A 181 6.49 5.66 -4.30
CA ASN A 181 6.02 4.48 -3.57
C ASN A 181 6.96 4.06 -2.44
N PHE A 182 8.27 4.16 -2.66
CA PHE A 182 9.24 3.95 -1.59
C PHE A 182 9.04 4.94 -0.43
N LEU A 183 8.89 6.23 -0.73
CA LEU A 183 8.69 7.27 0.29
C LEU A 183 7.36 7.09 1.03
N LEU A 184 6.27 6.73 0.33
CA LEU A 184 4.98 6.43 0.96
C LEU A 184 5.08 5.21 1.88
N LYS A 185 5.75 4.14 1.44
CA LYS A 185 6.04 2.98 2.29
C LYS A 185 6.90 3.33 3.49
N GLU A 186 7.91 4.18 3.30
CA GLU A 186 8.79 4.61 4.38
C GLU A 186 8.03 5.42 5.43
N SER A 187 7.08 6.25 4.99
CA SER A 187 6.22 7.01 5.90
C SER A 187 5.42 6.12 6.85
N SER A 188 5.02 4.91 6.43
CA SER A 188 4.24 4.00 7.29
C SER A 188 5.05 3.42 8.45
N SER A 189 6.37 3.56 8.44
CA SER A 189 7.25 3.15 9.54
C SER A 189 7.41 4.22 10.62
N ILE A 190 6.92 5.44 10.37
CA ILE A 190 7.04 6.56 11.30
C ILE A 190 6.01 6.38 12.43
N THR A 191 6.48 6.42 13.68
CA THR A 191 5.68 6.20 14.90
C THR A 191 5.31 7.48 15.64
N ASP A 192 5.58 8.65 15.06
CA ASP A 192 5.19 9.95 15.60
C ASP A 192 4.36 10.74 14.57
N TYR A 193 3.18 11.22 14.97
CA TYR A 193 2.24 11.88 14.06
C TYR A 193 2.79 13.18 13.46
N GLU A 194 3.50 13.99 14.25
CA GLU A 194 4.06 15.25 13.74
C GLU A 194 5.15 14.98 12.69
N THR A 195 6.03 14.02 12.97
CA THR A 195 7.06 13.58 12.02
C THR A 195 6.44 12.98 10.76
N PHE A 196 5.41 12.14 10.91
CA PHE A 196 4.68 11.52 9.80
C PHE A 196 4.08 12.58 8.86
N THR A 197 3.32 13.54 9.42
CA THR A 197 2.70 14.59 8.62
C THR A 197 3.72 15.50 7.94
N ARG A 198 4.83 15.84 8.62
CA ARG A 198 5.95 16.57 8.00
C ARG A 198 6.57 15.79 6.85
N PHE A 199 6.75 14.49 7.01
CA PHE A 199 7.30 13.61 5.98
C PHE A 199 6.39 13.57 4.75
N CYS A 200 5.10 13.36 4.93
CA CYS A 200 4.16 13.35 3.81
C CYS A 200 4.04 14.70 3.08
N LYS A 201 4.06 15.81 3.82
CA LYS A 201 4.13 17.16 3.22
C LYS A 201 5.41 17.34 2.40
N GLU A 202 6.53 16.82 2.88
CA GLU A 202 7.81 16.87 2.17
C GLU A 202 7.79 16.00 0.89
N ILE A 203 7.11 14.86 0.91
CA ILE A 203 6.84 14.05 -0.29
C ILE A 203 6.08 14.90 -1.34
N ARG A 204 5.00 15.59 -0.95
CA ARG A 204 4.23 16.44 -1.89
C ARG A 204 5.03 17.62 -2.44
N LYS A 205 5.88 18.26 -1.63
CA LYS A 205 6.78 19.31 -2.12
C LYS A 205 7.79 18.77 -3.14
N PHE A 206 8.40 17.62 -2.86
CA PHE A 206 9.27 16.94 -3.81
C PHE A 206 8.55 16.68 -5.14
N GLN A 207 7.36 16.06 -5.10
CA GLN A 207 6.57 15.76 -6.29
C GLN A 207 6.25 17.03 -7.09
N SER A 208 5.78 18.08 -6.41
CA SER A 208 5.47 19.38 -7.05
C SER A 208 6.70 19.98 -7.74
N TYR A 209 7.85 19.97 -7.06
CA TYR A 209 9.10 20.47 -7.61
C TYR A 209 9.61 19.62 -8.79
N PHE A 210 9.47 18.29 -8.70
CA PHE A 210 9.79 17.39 -9.79
C PHE A 210 8.95 17.69 -11.06
N TYR A 211 7.63 17.85 -10.93
CA TYR A 211 6.76 18.17 -12.06
C TYR A 211 7.02 19.56 -12.65
N TYR A 212 7.29 20.55 -11.79
CA TYR A 212 7.68 21.89 -12.21
C TYR A 212 8.95 21.89 -13.05
N THR A 213 9.94 21.07 -12.68
CA THR A 213 11.23 21.00 -13.40
C THR A 213 11.18 20.15 -14.66
N LYS A 214 10.21 19.21 -14.78
CA LYS A 214 10.05 18.33 -15.96
C LYS A 214 9.33 18.99 -17.14
N SER A 215 8.51 20.01 -16.92
CA SER A 215 7.54 20.47 -17.91
C SER A 215 7.80 21.89 -18.42
N GLU A 216 8.17 22.03 -19.70
CA GLU A 216 8.09 23.31 -20.42
C GLU A 216 6.62 23.72 -20.73
N GLY A 217 5.60 23.05 -20.17
CA GLY A 217 4.20 23.35 -20.54
C GLY A 217 3.07 22.73 -19.72
N ASN A 218 3.33 21.99 -18.62
CA ASN A 218 2.24 21.56 -17.73
C ASN A 218 2.71 21.30 -16.27
N PRO A 219 2.81 22.35 -15.44
CA PRO A 219 3.44 22.30 -14.12
C PRO A 219 2.60 21.57 -13.04
N LYS A 220 1.35 21.22 -13.32
CA LYS A 220 0.45 20.53 -12.39
C LYS A 220 0.46 19.03 -12.64
N GLY A 221 1.53 18.35 -12.25
CA GLY A 221 1.51 16.89 -12.20
C GLY A 221 0.65 16.37 -11.05
N GLU A 222 0.33 15.09 -11.08
CA GLU A 222 -0.52 14.43 -10.09
C GLU A 222 0.27 14.11 -8.82
N LEU A 223 -0.20 14.59 -7.66
CA LEU A 223 0.47 14.36 -6.39
C LEU A 223 -0.08 13.11 -5.72
N TYR A 224 0.77 12.12 -5.51
CA TYR A 224 0.45 10.89 -4.79
C TYR A 224 0.52 11.09 -3.28
N THR A 225 -0.35 10.36 -2.59
CA THR A 225 -0.51 10.30 -1.13
C THR A 225 -0.96 8.88 -0.74
N SER A 226 -1.20 8.64 0.55
CA SER A 226 -1.73 7.36 1.04
C SER A 226 -3.09 7.54 1.70
N MET A 227 -3.93 6.50 1.65
CA MET A 227 -5.16 6.46 2.45
C MET A 227 -4.89 6.64 3.95
N ILE A 228 -3.78 6.08 4.44
CA ILE A 228 -3.37 6.20 5.85
C ILE A 228 -3.22 7.68 6.24
N GLU A 229 -2.64 8.51 5.37
CA GLU A 229 -2.49 9.94 5.64
C GLU A 229 -3.83 10.64 5.83
N VAL A 230 -4.84 10.29 5.02
CA VAL A 230 -6.20 10.85 5.13
C VAL A 230 -6.89 10.35 6.40
N GLU A 231 -6.83 9.05 6.68
CA GLU A 231 -7.44 8.43 7.86
C GLU A 231 -6.89 8.97 9.18
N LEU A 232 -5.59 9.28 9.23
CA LEU A 232 -4.94 9.87 10.40
C LEU A 232 -5.31 11.35 10.63
N LEU A 233 -6.13 11.97 9.78
CA LEU A 233 -6.73 13.27 10.13
C LEU A 233 -7.78 13.10 11.25
N ASN A 234 -8.41 11.93 11.37
CA ASN A 234 -9.28 11.61 12.51
C ASN A 234 -8.45 11.46 13.81
N PRO A 235 -8.76 12.19 14.90
CA PRO A 235 -8.05 12.10 16.19
C PRO A 235 -8.01 10.69 16.82
N GLN A 236 -9.09 9.92 16.71
CA GLN A 236 -9.19 8.57 17.24
C GLN A 236 -8.25 7.62 16.49
N ASN A 237 -8.18 7.74 15.16
CA ASN A 237 -7.26 6.94 14.36
C ASN A 237 -5.80 7.25 14.71
N ARG A 238 -5.47 8.52 14.94
CA ARG A 238 -4.14 8.92 15.44
C ARG A 238 -3.81 8.26 16.76
N TYR A 239 -4.73 8.34 17.71
CA TYR A 239 -4.56 7.75 19.02
C TYR A 239 -4.33 6.24 18.93
N ASN A 240 -5.15 5.53 18.14
CA ASN A 240 -5.04 4.08 17.96
C ASN A 240 -3.73 3.68 17.27
N TRP A 241 -3.34 4.41 16.22
CA TRP A 241 -2.15 4.11 15.41
C TRP A 241 -0.85 4.30 16.20
N PHE A 242 -0.70 5.44 16.89
CA PHE A 242 0.57 5.80 17.52
C PHE A 242 0.70 5.37 18.99
N ASN A 243 -0.41 5.13 19.71
CA ASN A 243 -0.35 4.80 21.15
C ASN A 243 -0.66 3.34 21.49
N PHE A 244 -1.38 2.59 20.64
CA PHE A 244 -1.90 1.28 21.03
C PHE A 244 -1.31 0.07 20.29
N ASN A 245 -0.41 0.26 19.31
CA ASN A 245 -0.07 -0.81 18.35
C ASN A 245 -1.36 -1.54 17.89
N GLY A 246 -2.45 -0.78 17.73
CA GLY A 246 -3.77 -1.33 17.48
C GLY A 246 -3.81 -2.02 16.13
N ASN A 247 -4.62 -3.09 16.04
CA ASN A 247 -4.79 -3.83 14.80
C ASN A 247 -5.34 -2.90 13.70
N HIS A 248 -4.80 -2.99 12.48
CA HIS A 248 -5.12 -2.07 11.37
C HIS A 248 -6.57 -2.14 10.88
N TYR A 249 -7.36 -3.08 11.40
CA TYR A 249 -8.70 -3.43 10.91
C TYR A 249 -9.86 -2.66 11.56
N GLU A 250 -9.63 -1.90 12.62
CA GLU A 250 -10.66 -1.08 13.30
C GLU A 250 -10.35 0.42 13.20
N LYS A 251 -10.34 0.94 11.96
CA LYS A 251 -10.19 2.39 11.72
C LYS A 251 -11.57 3.03 11.61
N ASN A 252 -11.77 4.16 12.28
CA ASN A 252 -12.94 4.98 12.08
C ASN A 252 -12.77 5.72 10.74
N PRO A 253 -13.55 5.40 9.69
CA PRO A 253 -13.34 6.01 8.39
C PRO A 253 -13.87 7.45 8.32
N ALA A 254 -14.53 7.96 9.37
CA ALA A 254 -15.11 9.29 9.38
C ALA A 254 -14.04 10.37 9.56
N VAL A 255 -13.79 11.16 8.52
CA VAL A 255 -12.88 12.32 8.58
C VAL A 255 -13.63 13.59 8.20
N LYS A 256 -13.50 14.67 8.99
CA LYS A 256 -14.18 15.93 8.68
C LYS A 256 -13.66 16.55 7.38
N MET A 257 -14.56 17.04 6.54
CA MET A 257 -14.19 17.70 5.27
C MET A 257 -13.27 18.89 5.50
N GLY A 258 -13.54 19.70 6.53
CA GLY A 258 -12.70 20.84 6.87
C GLY A 258 -11.25 20.45 7.23
N ASP A 259 -11.05 19.29 7.85
CA ASP A 259 -9.71 18.80 8.18
C ASP A 259 -8.95 18.39 6.91
N ILE A 260 -9.62 17.71 5.96
CA ILE A 260 -9.04 17.32 4.67
C ILE A 260 -8.70 18.55 3.82
N ILE A 261 -9.65 19.47 3.63
CA ILE A 261 -9.47 20.69 2.82
C ILE A 261 -8.31 21.51 3.37
N ASN A 262 -8.26 21.72 4.69
CA ASN A 262 -7.20 22.50 5.33
C ASN A 262 -5.84 21.79 5.27
N TYR A 263 -5.81 20.48 5.50
CA TYR A 263 -4.55 19.73 5.55
C TYR A 263 -3.88 19.59 4.18
N PHE A 264 -4.67 19.34 3.13
CA PHE A 264 -4.18 19.23 1.75
C PHE A 264 -4.18 20.56 0.98
N GLU A 265 -4.66 21.65 1.60
CA GLU A 265 -4.76 22.98 0.99
C GLU A 265 -5.57 22.95 -0.33
N LEU A 266 -6.70 22.23 -0.32
CA LEU A 266 -7.53 22.03 -1.51
C LEU A 266 -8.25 23.31 -1.92
N ASP A 267 -8.22 23.64 -3.21
CA ASP A 267 -8.89 24.82 -3.78
C ASP A 267 -10.38 24.54 -4.08
N ILE A 268 -11.14 24.24 -3.02
CA ILE A 268 -12.57 23.92 -3.11
C ILE A 268 -13.40 25.09 -2.56
N LYS A 269 -14.39 25.53 -3.33
CA LYS A 269 -15.32 26.56 -2.89
C LYS A 269 -16.33 26.00 -1.90
N VAL A 270 -16.16 26.36 -0.63
CA VAL A 270 -17.07 26.00 0.46
C VAL A 270 -18.12 27.09 0.68
N ASN A 271 -19.40 26.72 0.70
CA ASN A 271 -20.51 27.67 0.78
C ASN A 271 -21.07 27.84 2.21
N SER A 272 -20.77 26.93 3.14
CA SER A 272 -21.23 27.03 4.54
C SER A 272 -20.31 26.31 5.54
N GLN A 273 -20.36 26.73 6.81
CA GLN A 273 -19.66 26.03 7.90
C GLN A 273 -20.22 24.61 8.13
N GLU A 274 -21.50 24.39 7.82
CA GLU A 274 -22.14 23.08 7.90
C GLU A 274 -21.50 22.09 6.93
N GLN A 275 -21.13 22.53 5.72
CA GLN A 275 -20.36 21.68 4.79
C GLN A 275 -19.02 21.27 5.42
N LEU A 276 -18.25 22.19 6.00
CA LEU A 276 -16.97 21.82 6.64
C LEU A 276 -17.11 20.79 7.76
N ASN A 277 -18.27 20.75 8.41
CA ASN A 277 -18.54 19.85 9.53
C ASN A 277 -19.05 18.47 9.09
N LYS A 278 -19.44 18.26 7.82
CA LYS A 278 -19.75 16.90 7.35
C LYS A 278 -18.48 16.05 7.38
N CYS A 279 -18.65 14.75 7.56
CA CYS A 279 -17.55 13.80 7.51
C CYS A 279 -17.64 12.97 6.23
N ILE A 280 -16.48 12.68 5.67
CA ILE A 280 -16.31 11.77 4.53
C ILE A 280 -16.03 10.38 5.08
N ASP A 281 -16.59 9.35 4.44
CA ASP A 281 -16.22 7.97 4.68
C ASP A 281 -14.99 7.66 3.82
N THR A 282 -13.82 7.52 4.45
CA THR A 282 -12.58 7.26 3.72
C THR A 282 -12.55 5.90 3.03
N SER A 283 -13.51 4.99 3.29
CA SER A 283 -13.63 3.74 2.53
C SER A 283 -13.95 3.99 1.05
N TYR A 284 -14.58 5.12 0.70
CA TYR A 284 -14.79 5.50 -0.71
C TYR A 284 -13.48 5.70 -1.49
N LEU A 285 -12.39 6.07 -0.81
CA LEU A 285 -11.07 6.11 -1.46
C LEU A 285 -10.63 4.71 -1.92
N PHE A 286 -10.94 3.69 -1.11
CA PHE A 286 -10.67 2.31 -1.48
C PHE A 286 -11.61 1.86 -2.60
N ASP A 287 -12.91 2.09 -2.43
CA ASP A 287 -13.95 1.58 -3.34
C ASP A 287 -13.86 2.18 -4.74
N PHE A 288 -13.47 3.45 -4.86
CA PHE A 288 -13.42 4.15 -6.15
C PHE A 288 -12.03 4.19 -6.79
N PHE A 289 -10.96 4.25 -5.97
CA PHE A 289 -9.63 4.62 -6.47
C PHE A 289 -8.53 3.63 -6.12
N ALA A 290 -8.68 2.80 -5.08
CA ALA A 290 -7.65 1.83 -4.73
C ALA A 290 -7.67 0.64 -5.70
N SER A 291 -7.04 0.80 -6.87
CA SER A 291 -6.73 -0.31 -7.75
C SER A 291 -5.48 -1.03 -7.24
N TYR A 292 -5.66 -2.20 -6.59
CA TYR A 292 -4.67 -3.29 -6.39
C TYR A 292 -3.23 -2.94 -5.89
N GLU A 293 -2.91 -1.71 -5.50
CA GLU A 293 -1.59 -1.38 -5.00
C GLU A 293 -1.46 -1.75 -3.52
N TYR A 294 -0.43 -2.54 -3.20
CA TYR A 294 -0.12 -3.09 -1.88
C TYR A 294 -0.09 -2.06 -0.73
N LEU A 295 -0.01 -0.75 -1.05
CA LEU A 295 0.09 0.34 -0.08
C LEU A 295 -1.15 1.25 -0.02
N GLY A 296 -2.19 1.01 -0.84
CA GLY A 296 -3.36 1.90 -0.89
C GLY A 296 -2.99 3.33 -1.28
N ASN A 297 -2.08 3.46 -2.25
CA ASN A 297 -1.68 4.76 -2.80
C ASN A 297 -2.85 5.35 -3.57
N ILE A 298 -3.07 6.64 -3.37
CA ILE A 298 -4.10 7.44 -4.02
C ILE A 298 -3.49 8.78 -4.40
N THR A 299 -4.25 9.64 -5.05
CA THR A 299 -3.79 10.97 -5.45
C THR A 299 -4.55 12.06 -4.70
N VAL A 300 -3.93 13.23 -4.54
CA VAL A 300 -4.58 14.38 -3.89
C VAL A 300 -5.84 14.79 -4.67
N SER A 301 -5.87 14.59 -5.99
CA SER A 301 -7.06 14.84 -6.81
C SER A 301 -8.18 13.84 -6.54
N GLU A 302 -7.86 12.58 -6.22
CA GLU A 302 -8.86 11.59 -5.77
C GLU A 302 -9.41 11.95 -4.38
N VAL A 303 -8.55 12.44 -3.48
CA VAL A 303 -8.98 13.00 -2.18
C VAL A 303 -9.89 14.22 -2.38
N GLU A 304 -9.58 15.10 -3.32
CA GLU A 304 -10.44 16.23 -3.69
C GLU A 304 -11.79 15.76 -4.25
N ALA A 305 -11.80 14.73 -5.10
CA ALA A 305 -13.01 14.19 -5.70
C ALA A 305 -14.02 13.69 -4.64
N ILE A 306 -13.57 12.90 -3.65
CA ILE A 306 -14.47 12.44 -2.57
C ILE A 306 -15.02 13.60 -1.72
N VAL A 307 -14.27 14.69 -1.57
CA VAL A 307 -14.73 15.89 -0.85
C VAL A 307 -15.85 16.55 -1.63
N VAL A 308 -15.66 16.75 -2.94
CA VAL A 308 -16.67 17.36 -3.81
C VAL A 308 -17.94 16.50 -3.87
N GLU A 309 -17.81 15.19 -4.05
CA GLU A 309 -18.98 14.29 -4.10
C GLU A 309 -19.74 14.25 -2.77
N THR A 310 -19.04 14.32 -1.63
CA THR A 310 -19.69 14.43 -0.30
C THR A 310 -20.37 15.79 -0.11
N MET A 311 -19.77 16.87 -0.60
CA MET A 311 -20.38 18.21 -0.56
C MET A 311 -21.67 18.29 -1.38
N GLU A 312 -21.74 17.54 -2.48
CA GLU A 312 -22.90 17.44 -3.37
C GLU A 312 -23.92 16.36 -2.95
N ASP A 313 -23.77 15.78 -1.76
CA ASP A 313 -24.66 14.75 -1.20
C ASP A 313 -24.80 13.51 -2.11
N ARG A 314 -23.75 13.20 -2.89
CA ARG A 314 -23.69 11.99 -3.72
C ARG A 314 -23.16 10.77 -2.97
N LEU A 315 -22.39 11.00 -1.89
CA LEU A 315 -21.84 9.97 -1.02
C LEU A 315 -22.58 9.95 0.31
N GLN A 316 -22.80 8.76 0.87
CA GLN A 316 -23.46 8.61 2.15
C GLN A 316 -22.52 9.05 3.29
N GLU A 317 -23.10 9.57 4.38
CA GLU A 317 -22.33 9.83 5.59
C GLU A 317 -21.68 8.52 6.11
N PRO A 318 -20.50 8.61 6.77
CA PRO A 318 -19.87 7.46 7.39
C PRO A 318 -20.82 6.70 8.30
N PHE A 319 -20.75 5.36 8.26
CA PHE A 319 -21.59 4.50 9.10
C PHE A 319 -21.56 4.91 10.58
N GLN A 320 -20.38 5.29 11.09
CA GLN A 320 -20.19 5.70 12.49
C GLN A 320 -21.00 6.93 12.91
N ILE A 321 -21.48 7.74 11.95
CA ILE A 321 -22.31 8.92 12.20
C ILE A 321 -23.77 8.61 11.92
N ARG A 322 -24.07 7.96 10.79
CA ARG A 322 -25.46 7.73 10.38
C ARG A 322 -26.15 6.63 11.20
N LYS A 323 -25.41 5.71 11.84
CA LYS A 323 -25.98 4.66 12.70
C LYS A 323 -26.94 5.21 13.77
N ASP A 324 -26.65 6.39 14.32
CA ASP A 324 -27.49 6.99 15.36
C ASP A 324 -28.69 7.78 14.79
N LYS A 325 -28.69 8.08 13.48
CA LYS A 325 -29.73 8.86 12.79
C LYS A 325 -30.70 8.00 11.97
N CYS A 326 -30.33 6.75 11.67
CA CYS A 326 -31.10 5.84 10.82
C CYS A 326 -32.52 5.58 11.37
N SER A 327 -33.52 5.55 10.48
CA SER A 327 -34.88 5.14 10.82
C SER A 327 -34.97 3.60 10.84
N TYR A 328 -34.77 3.01 12.01
CA TYR A 328 -34.87 1.56 12.23
C TYR A 328 -36.32 1.07 12.22
N GLU A 329 -36.93 1.08 11.03
CA GLU A 329 -38.37 0.83 10.83
C GLU A 329 -38.73 -0.66 10.87
N ASN A 330 -37.82 -1.52 10.42
CA ASN A 330 -38.03 -2.96 10.42
C ASN A 330 -37.46 -3.58 11.69
N ASN A 331 -38.13 -4.62 12.19
CA ASN A 331 -37.67 -5.35 13.36
C ASN A 331 -38.01 -6.85 13.29
N PHE A 332 -37.22 -7.63 14.02
CA PHE A 332 -37.38 -9.07 14.17
C PHE A 332 -36.95 -9.48 15.57
N SER A 333 -37.81 -10.19 16.28
CA SER A 333 -37.51 -10.71 17.61
C SER A 333 -37.02 -12.16 17.51
N ILE A 334 -35.79 -12.40 17.94
CA ILE A 334 -35.24 -13.75 18.05
C ILE A 334 -35.40 -14.18 19.50
N LYS A 335 -36.04 -15.33 19.71
CA LYS A 335 -36.15 -15.96 21.03
C LYS A 335 -35.58 -17.37 20.95
N ILE A 336 -34.43 -17.58 21.57
CA ILE A 336 -33.80 -18.89 21.67
C ILE A 336 -34.05 -19.41 23.08
N LYS A 337 -34.77 -20.53 23.18
CA LYS A 337 -35.05 -21.22 24.43
C LYS A 337 -34.58 -22.67 24.33
N ASP A 338 -33.36 -22.92 24.78
CA ASP A 338 -32.86 -24.27 25.01
C ASP A 338 -32.69 -24.49 26.53
N LYS A 339 -32.65 -25.75 26.97
CA LYS A 339 -32.80 -26.24 28.35
C LYS A 339 -32.11 -25.38 29.44
N ASN A 340 -30.99 -24.71 29.13
CA ASN A 340 -30.27 -23.81 30.04
C ASN A 340 -29.97 -22.41 29.45
N ILE A 341 -30.45 -22.09 28.25
CA ILE A 341 -30.14 -20.86 27.51
C ILE A 341 -31.46 -20.18 27.14
N LEU A 342 -31.73 -19.04 27.77
CA LEU A 342 -32.73 -18.07 27.30
C LEU A 342 -31.98 -16.86 26.80
N VAL A 343 -32.03 -16.62 25.49
CA VAL A 343 -31.48 -15.40 24.88
C VAL A 343 -32.55 -14.77 24.02
N GLU A 344 -32.87 -13.52 24.30
CA GLU A 344 -33.76 -12.71 23.50
C GLU A 344 -32.98 -11.59 22.81
N PHE A 345 -33.08 -11.54 21.48
CA PHE A 345 -32.59 -10.43 20.68
C PHE A 345 -33.74 -9.69 20.04
N LEU A 346 -33.65 -8.36 20.07
CA LEU A 346 -34.39 -7.50 19.16
C LEU A 346 -33.43 -7.01 18.08
N VAL A 347 -33.65 -7.45 16.85
CA VAL A 347 -32.92 -7.00 15.67
C VAL A 347 -33.76 -5.95 14.98
N GLU A 348 -33.17 -4.82 14.62
CA GLU A 348 -33.83 -3.74 13.89
C GLU A 348 -32.95 -3.25 12.74
N TRP A 349 -33.56 -2.83 11.63
CA TRP A 349 -32.78 -2.41 10.46
C TRP A 349 -33.50 -1.44 9.52
N ASN A 350 -32.68 -0.77 8.71
CA ASN A 350 -33.04 -0.01 7.53
C ASN A 350 -32.14 -0.47 6.37
N CYS A 351 -32.71 -1.18 5.40
CA CYS A 351 -31.93 -1.72 4.29
C CYS A 351 -31.44 -0.64 3.31
N LEU A 352 -32.23 0.42 3.10
CA LEU A 352 -31.86 1.49 2.18
C LEU A 352 -30.64 2.26 2.68
N ASP A 353 -30.59 2.47 3.99
CA ASP A 353 -29.45 3.09 4.64
C ASP A 353 -28.35 2.07 4.96
N GLY A 354 -28.53 0.76 4.78
CA GLY A 354 -27.55 -0.24 5.22
C GLY A 354 -27.24 -0.13 6.71
N CYS A 355 -28.27 0.04 7.53
CA CYS A 355 -28.20 0.28 8.97
C CYS A 355 -28.84 -0.90 9.71
N TYR A 356 -28.06 -1.59 10.54
CA TYR A 356 -28.54 -2.74 11.33
C TYR A 356 -28.16 -2.52 12.78
N ARG A 357 -29.06 -2.86 13.71
CA ARG A 357 -28.75 -2.84 15.14
C ARG A 357 -29.39 -4.03 15.85
N ILE A 358 -28.79 -4.43 16.96
CA ILE A 358 -29.29 -5.49 17.80
C ILE A 358 -29.24 -5.09 19.27
N ARG A 359 -30.28 -5.46 20.00
CA ARG A 359 -30.31 -5.38 21.46
C ARG A 359 -30.49 -6.77 22.05
N LYS A 360 -29.59 -7.15 22.96
CA LYS A 360 -29.70 -8.34 23.80
C LYS A 360 -30.30 -7.95 25.14
N ASP A 361 -31.51 -8.40 25.42
CA ASP A 361 -32.24 -8.07 26.65
C ASP A 361 -32.31 -6.55 26.93
N LEU A 362 -31.74 -6.09 28.07
CA LEU A 362 -31.71 -4.68 28.51
C LEU A 362 -30.36 -3.98 28.21
N LEU A 363 -29.47 -4.61 27.45
CA LEU A 363 -28.18 -4.01 27.09
C LEU A 363 -28.36 -2.88 26.05
N PRO A 364 -27.35 -2.00 25.86
CA PRO A 364 -27.34 -1.04 24.76
C PRO A 364 -27.43 -1.72 23.40
N TYR A 365 -27.81 -0.95 22.38
CA TYR A 365 -27.75 -1.43 21.00
C TYR A 365 -26.29 -1.55 20.53
N GLU A 366 -26.02 -2.65 19.83
CA GLU A 366 -24.84 -2.80 18.99
C GLU A 366 -25.23 -2.56 17.53
N TYR A 367 -24.32 -1.95 16.77
CA TYR A 367 -24.59 -1.44 15.42
C TYR A 367 -23.71 -2.13 14.37
N PHE A 368 -24.27 -2.37 13.18
CA PHE A 368 -23.61 -3.04 12.07
C PHE A 368 -23.96 -2.39 10.74
N ARG A 369 -22.98 -2.27 9.84
CA ARG A 369 -23.15 -1.72 8.48
C ARG A 369 -23.65 -2.75 7.46
N SER A 370 -23.74 -4.02 7.86
CA SER A 370 -24.10 -5.13 6.98
C SER A 370 -24.88 -6.20 7.74
N PRO A 371 -25.85 -6.87 7.08
CA PRO A 371 -26.54 -8.00 7.68
C PRO A 371 -25.59 -9.16 7.96
N HIS A 372 -24.45 -9.26 7.24
CA HIS A 372 -23.47 -10.31 7.48
C HIS A 372 -22.84 -10.19 8.88
N PHE A 373 -22.32 -9.02 9.24
CA PHE A 373 -21.69 -8.80 10.55
C PHE A 373 -22.70 -8.94 11.71
N LEU A 374 -23.94 -8.52 11.49
CA LEU A 374 -25.03 -8.74 12.43
C LEU A 374 -25.27 -10.23 12.71
N ILE A 375 -25.33 -11.06 11.66
CA ILE A 375 -25.56 -12.50 11.80
C ILE A 375 -24.39 -13.19 12.51
N ASP A 376 -23.17 -12.82 12.15
CA ASP A 376 -21.96 -13.34 12.78
C ASP A 376 -21.95 -13.00 14.28
N PHE A 377 -22.35 -11.78 14.65
CA PHE A 377 -22.52 -11.37 16.04
C PHE A 377 -23.61 -12.18 16.76
N ILE A 378 -24.79 -12.38 16.16
CA ILE A 378 -25.86 -13.19 16.78
C ILE A 378 -25.36 -14.61 17.08
N LEU A 379 -24.68 -15.24 16.11
CA LEU A 379 -24.15 -16.59 16.24
C LEU A 379 -23.11 -16.70 17.36
N SER A 380 -22.24 -15.70 17.44
CA SER A 380 -21.24 -15.50 18.48
C SER A 380 -21.81 -15.51 19.91
N GLN A 381 -23.02 -14.98 20.08
CA GLN A 381 -23.66 -14.80 21.38
C GLN A 381 -24.41 -16.04 21.88
N ILE A 382 -24.50 -17.10 21.08
CA ILE A 382 -25.19 -18.35 21.44
C ILE A 382 -24.15 -19.31 22.06
N PRO A 383 -24.27 -19.66 23.35
CA PRO A 383 -23.34 -20.58 23.99
C PRO A 383 -23.37 -21.97 23.34
N THR A 384 -22.21 -22.50 22.93
CA THR A 384 -22.10 -23.83 22.32
C THR A 384 -22.33 -24.95 23.33
N ALA A 385 -23.41 -25.72 23.15
CA ALA A 385 -23.53 -27.08 23.67
C ALA A 385 -23.98 -28.00 22.52
N ASP A 386 -23.13 -28.97 22.17
CA ASP A 386 -23.32 -30.02 21.15
C ASP A 386 -23.61 -29.59 19.69
N THR A 387 -22.62 -29.85 18.83
CA THR A 387 -22.58 -29.55 17.37
C THR A 387 -23.71 -30.16 16.53
N ILE A 388 -24.51 -31.09 17.07
CA ILE A 388 -25.52 -31.85 16.32
C ILE A 388 -26.92 -31.21 16.42
N ILE A 389 -27.26 -30.57 17.55
CA ILE A 389 -28.59 -29.96 17.79
C ILE A 389 -28.67 -28.53 17.24
N TYR A 390 -27.51 -27.91 16.98
CA TYR A 390 -27.35 -26.58 16.38
C TYR A 390 -28.08 -26.37 15.03
N ASN A 391 -28.54 -27.44 14.38
CA ASN A 391 -28.53 -27.50 12.92
C ASN A 391 -29.86 -27.18 12.21
N ASN A 392 -31.01 -27.06 12.88
CA ASN A 392 -32.28 -26.81 12.18
C ASN A 392 -33.07 -25.61 12.70
N GLU A 393 -33.31 -25.45 14.01
CA GLU A 393 -34.17 -24.37 14.52
C GLU A 393 -33.49 -22.99 14.52
N ILE A 394 -32.24 -22.91 14.99
CA ILE A 394 -31.42 -21.68 14.90
C ILE A 394 -31.12 -21.35 13.43
N ASN A 395 -30.87 -22.37 12.60
CA ASN A 395 -30.70 -22.22 11.15
C ASN A 395 -31.98 -21.67 10.49
N ALA A 396 -33.15 -22.19 10.86
CA ALA A 396 -34.43 -21.69 10.38
C ALA A 396 -34.70 -20.25 10.85
N LEU A 397 -34.49 -19.93 12.13
CA LEU A 397 -34.66 -18.57 12.68
C LEU A 397 -33.76 -17.55 11.97
N LEU A 398 -32.49 -17.88 11.74
CA LEU A 398 -31.57 -16.99 11.03
C LEU A 398 -31.89 -16.91 9.53
N SER A 399 -32.35 -18.00 8.93
CA SER A 399 -32.84 -17.99 7.54
C SER A 399 -34.10 -17.13 7.40
N ASP A 400 -35.00 -17.17 8.38
CA ASP A 400 -36.21 -16.36 8.41
C ASP A 400 -35.89 -14.88 8.63
N LEU A 401 -34.95 -14.57 9.53
CA LEU A 401 -34.43 -13.20 9.69
C LEU A 401 -33.86 -12.69 8.37
N LEU A 402 -32.95 -13.44 7.74
CA LEU A 402 -32.33 -13.03 6.48
C LEU A 402 -33.35 -12.87 5.35
N ARG A 403 -34.32 -13.77 5.22
CA ARG A 403 -35.44 -13.62 4.27
C ARG A 403 -36.30 -12.40 4.55
N THR A 404 -36.45 -12.04 5.83
CA THR A 404 -37.23 -10.85 6.21
C THR A 404 -36.45 -9.57 5.88
N ILE A 405 -35.12 -9.57 6.08
CA ILE A 405 -34.23 -8.50 5.62
C ILE A 405 -34.28 -8.39 4.09
N GLU A 406 -34.18 -9.51 3.37
CA GLU A 406 -34.23 -9.57 1.90
C GLU A 406 -35.55 -9.03 1.35
N LYS A 407 -36.69 -9.43 1.92
CA LYS A 407 -38.02 -8.89 1.54
C LYS A 407 -38.15 -7.39 1.72
N SER A 408 -37.40 -6.82 2.67
CA SER A 408 -37.36 -5.39 2.93
C SER A 408 -36.27 -4.66 2.12
N SER A 409 -35.43 -5.39 1.39
CA SER A 409 -34.42 -4.84 0.49
C SER A 409 -34.85 -4.99 -0.97
N ASN A 410 -34.61 -3.97 -1.80
CA ASN A 410 -34.77 -4.08 -3.25
C ASN A 410 -33.54 -4.72 -3.94
N HIS A 411 -32.72 -5.47 -3.20
CA HIS A 411 -31.47 -6.06 -3.67
C HIS A 411 -31.43 -7.56 -3.37
N ASP A 412 -30.98 -8.34 -4.35
CA ASP A 412 -30.77 -9.78 -4.18
C ASP A 412 -29.59 -10.00 -3.23
N LEU A 413 -29.88 -10.33 -1.96
CA LEU A 413 -28.89 -10.83 -1.02
C LEU A 413 -28.64 -12.31 -1.33
N GLU A 414 -27.40 -12.71 -1.64
CA GLU A 414 -27.05 -14.12 -1.92
C GLU A 414 -27.10 -14.99 -0.64
N LEU A 415 -28.33 -15.30 -0.22
CA LEU A 415 -28.71 -16.02 0.99
C LEU A 415 -28.00 -17.38 1.11
N ASP A 416 -27.90 -18.10 -0.01
CA ASP A 416 -27.29 -19.43 -0.08
C ASP A 416 -25.79 -19.40 0.25
N ASN A 417 -25.08 -18.31 -0.07
CA ASN A 417 -23.64 -18.20 0.20
C ASN A 417 -23.37 -17.88 1.67
N LEU A 418 -24.21 -17.07 2.31
CA LEU A 418 -24.16 -16.81 3.75
C LEU A 418 -24.47 -18.08 4.56
N LEU A 419 -25.49 -18.85 4.15
CA LEU A 419 -25.86 -20.12 4.79
C LEU A 419 -24.83 -21.24 4.55
N LYS A 420 -24.16 -21.28 3.39
CA LYS A 420 -23.09 -22.26 3.11
C LYS A 420 -21.83 -22.01 3.94
N ARG A 421 -21.42 -20.75 4.14
CA ARG A 421 -20.28 -20.39 5.00
C ARG A 421 -20.48 -20.82 6.45
N LYS A 422 -21.70 -20.69 6.96
CA LYS A 422 -22.11 -21.16 8.29
C LYS A 422 -21.85 -22.65 8.55
N ASN A 423 -21.94 -23.47 7.51
CA ASN A 423 -21.72 -24.92 7.59
C ASN A 423 -20.26 -25.32 7.31
N GLY A 424 -19.38 -24.35 7.01
CA GLY A 424 -17.95 -24.53 6.87
C GLY A 424 -17.22 -24.35 8.20
N VAL A 425 -16.06 -25.02 8.36
CA VAL A 425 -15.25 -25.03 9.60
C VAL A 425 -14.46 -23.71 9.81
N ASP A 426 -14.48 -22.80 8.83
CA ASP A 426 -13.69 -21.58 8.78
C ASP A 426 -14.50 -20.31 9.13
N THR A 427 -15.16 -20.26 10.29
CA THR A 427 -15.60 -18.97 10.85
C THR A 427 -14.38 -18.19 11.37
N PRO A 428 -14.13 -16.94 10.92
CA PRO A 428 -13.06 -16.09 11.44
C PRO A 428 -13.20 -15.91 12.96
N LYS A 429 -12.07 -15.99 13.68
CA LYS A 429 -12.01 -15.81 15.15
C LYS A 429 -12.11 -14.35 15.61
N GLU A 430 -12.07 -13.39 14.69
CA GLU A 430 -12.18 -11.96 14.99
C GLU A 430 -13.60 -11.49 14.70
N MET A 431 -14.33 -11.14 15.76
CA MET A 431 -15.70 -10.63 15.68
C MET A 431 -15.66 -9.12 15.51
N TYR A 432 -16.25 -8.61 14.43
CA TYR A 432 -16.28 -7.18 14.15
C TYR A 432 -17.62 -6.59 14.59
N VAL A 433 -17.59 -5.75 15.62
CA VAL A 433 -18.70 -4.88 16.01
C VAL A 433 -18.36 -3.48 15.49
N ASP A 434 -19.20 -2.93 14.61
CA ASP A 434 -18.97 -1.60 14.00
C ASP A 434 -19.35 -0.45 14.96
N ASN A 435 -19.06 -0.59 16.26
CA ASN A 435 -19.49 0.35 17.29
C ASN A 435 -18.33 1.24 17.77
N LEU A 436 -17.65 1.87 16.83
CA LEU A 436 -16.58 2.81 17.14
C LEU A 436 -17.18 4.14 17.66
N PRO A 437 -16.53 4.79 18.64
CA PRO A 437 -16.90 6.14 19.05
C PRO A 437 -16.60 7.14 17.93
N PHE A 438 -17.43 8.19 17.83
CA PHE A 438 -17.16 9.36 16.98
C PHE A 438 -16.23 10.36 17.67
#